data_AF-A0A832IG44-F1
#
_entry.id   AF-A0A832IG44-F1
#
_cell.length_a   1.000
_cell.length_b   1.000
_cell.length_c   1.000
_cell.angle_alpha   90.00
_cell.angle_beta   90.00
_cell.angle_gamma   90.00
#
_symmetry.space_group_name_H-M   'P 1'
#
loop_
_entity.id
_entity.type
_entity.pdbx_description
1 polymer ?
#
loop_
_entity_poly.entity_id
_entity_poly.type
_entity_poly.pdbx_seq_one_letter_code
_entity_poly.pdbx_strand_id
1 'polypeptide(L)' 'HMNVTFTLTDDSYKDTFDRLWKEAGINGINGHRSVGGYRASIYNALPLESVQVLVAIMKKLANS' A
#
# COMPACT_ATOMS: atom_id res chain seq x y z
N HIS A 1 -10.25 5.05 13.50
CA HIS A 1 -10.36 5.09 12.04
C HIS A 1 -9.86 3.77 11.47
N MET A 2 -10.64 3.08 10.63
CA MET A 2 -10.34 1.73 10.09
C MET A 2 -9.48 1.73 8.82
N ASN A 3 -8.92 2.88 8.44
CA ASN A 3 -8.15 3.05 7.22
C ASN A 3 -6.82 3.71 7.55
N VAL A 4 -5.75 3.25 6.92
CA VAL A 4 -4.40 3.80 7.05
C VAL A 4 -4.06 4.52 5.76
N THR A 5 -3.84 5.82 5.84
CA THR A 5 -3.37 6.63 4.71
C THR A 5 -1.89 6.92 4.85
N PHE A 6 -1.15 6.82 3.75
CA PHE A 6 0.29 7.08 3.72
C PHE A 6 0.73 7.59 2.34
N THR A 7 1.86 8.25 2.29
CA THR A 7 2.52 8.73 1.07
C THR A 7 3.95 8.20 1.02
N LEU A 8 4.51 8.10 -0.18
CA LEU A 8 5.95 7.89 -0.31
C LEU A 8 6.66 9.21 0.04
N THR A 9 7.85 9.10 0.61
CA THR A 9 8.71 10.27 0.86
C THR A 9 9.40 10.74 -0.41
N ASP A 10 9.59 9.84 -1.37
CA ASP A 10 10.11 10.12 -2.71
C ASP A 10 9.19 9.49 -3.75
N ASP A 11 8.57 10.34 -4.55
CA ASP A 11 7.61 9.96 -5.60
C ASP A 11 8.27 9.21 -6.76
N SER A 12 9.60 9.24 -6.89
CA SER A 12 10.34 8.45 -7.88
C SER A 12 10.10 6.94 -7.74
N TYR A 13 9.76 6.49 -6.53
CA TYR A 13 9.44 5.09 -6.24
C TYR A 13 7.99 4.70 -6.53
N LYS A 14 7.13 5.64 -6.96
CA LYS A 14 5.70 5.39 -7.15
C LYS A 14 5.44 4.22 -8.09
N ASP A 15 6.05 4.22 -9.27
CA ASP A 15 5.83 3.17 -10.26
C ASP A 15 6.34 1.80 -9.77
N THR A 16 7.46 1.81 -9.05
CA THR A 16 8.02 0.60 -8.43
C THR A 16 7.08 0.05 -7.36
N PHE A 17 6.60 0.90 -6.44
CA PHE A 17 5.66 0.49 -5.41
C PHE A 17 4.35 -0.01 -6.02
N ASP A 18 3.81 0.71 -7.01
CA ASP A 18 2.59 0.36 -7.73
C ASP A 18 2.68 -0.99 -8.42
N ARG A 19 3.84 -1.32 -8.97
CA ARG A 19 4.10 -2.65 -9.53
C ARG A 19 4.18 -3.72 -8.44
N LEU A 20 4.94 -3.47 -7.37
CA LEU A 20 5.17 -4.47 -6.31
C LEU A 20 3.87 -4.91 -5.63
N TRP A 21 2.98 -3.98 -5.27
CA TRP A 21 1.73 -4.37 -4.60
C TRP A 21 0.75 -5.05 -5.55
N LYS A 22 0.74 -4.70 -6.84
CA LYS A 22 -0.07 -5.39 -7.86
C LYS A 22 0.41 -6.82 -8.09
N GLU A 23 1.73 -7.01 -8.21
CA GLU A 23 2.35 -8.34 -8.34
C GLU A 23 2.08 -9.22 -7.09
N ALA A 24 1.94 -8.61 -5.92
CA ALA A 24 1.57 -9.29 -4.67
C ALA A 24 0.06 -9.58 -4.53
N GLY A 25 -0.76 -9.25 -5.54
CA GLY A 25 -2.20 -9.48 -5.54
C GLY A 25 -3.00 -8.49 -4.68
N ILE A 26 -2.38 -7.42 -4.16
CA ILE A 26 -3.09 -6.36 -3.45
C ILE A 26 -3.91 -5.56 -4.46
N ASN A 27 -5.10 -5.10 -4.06
CA ASN A 27 -5.93 -4.19 -4.84
C ASN A 27 -6.51 -3.09 -3.95
N GLY A 28 -6.97 -2.01 -4.58
CA GLY A 28 -7.77 -0.98 -3.91
C GLY A 28 -7.04 -0.06 -2.93
N ILE A 29 -5.70 -0.01 -2.95
CA ILE A 29 -4.92 0.83 -2.02
C ILE A 29 -4.57 2.22 -2.56
N ASN A 30 -4.95 2.57 -3.79
CA ASN A 30 -4.77 3.92 -4.31
C ASN A 30 -5.57 4.93 -3.45
N GLY A 31 -4.92 6.02 -3.06
CA GLY A 31 -5.55 7.10 -2.32
C GLY A 31 -6.63 7.82 -3.12
N HIS A 32 -7.44 8.62 -2.44
CA HIS A 32 -8.49 9.39 -3.09
C HIS A 32 -7.88 10.43 -4.04
N ARG A 33 -8.47 10.62 -5.23
CA ARG A 33 -7.99 11.55 -6.27
C ARG A 33 -7.69 12.98 -5.80
N SER A 34 -8.35 13.44 -4.74
CA SER A 34 -8.16 14.80 -4.19
C SER A 34 -7.02 14.90 -3.18
N VAL A 35 -6.51 13.78 -2.65
CA VAL A 35 -5.49 13.74 -1.60
C VAL A 35 -4.21 13.07 -2.11
N GLY A 36 -4.32 12.18 -3.10
CA GLY A 36 -3.20 11.40 -3.59
C GLY A 36 -2.78 10.31 -2.59
N GLY A 37 -1.54 9.84 -2.73
CA GLY A 37 -0.97 8.80 -1.87
C GLY A 37 -1.72 7.47 -1.93
N TYR A 38 -1.75 6.81 -0.78
CA TYR A 38 -2.29 5.46 -0.61
C TYR A 38 -3.24 5.41 0.58
N ARG A 39 -4.22 4.50 0.50
CA ARG A 39 -5.18 4.21 1.56
C ARG A 39 -5.38 2.70 1.68
N ALA A 40 -4.76 2.08 2.68
CA ALA A 40 -5.05 0.71 3.05
C ALA A 40 -6.33 0.65 3.89
N SER A 41 -7.35 -0.03 3.39
CA SER A 41 -8.57 -0.29 4.14
C SER A 41 -8.39 -1.58 4.93
N ILE A 42 -8.63 -1.58 6.24
CA ILE A 42 -8.34 -2.72 7.14
C ILE A 42 -9.57 -3.12 7.97
N TYR A 43 -10.72 -3.27 7.29
CA TYR A 43 -11.98 -3.66 7.93
C TYR A 43 -11.94 -5.09 8.48
N ASN A 44 -12.85 -5.41 9.41
CA ASN A 44 -12.92 -6.71 10.11
C ASN A 44 -12.96 -7.95 9.21
N ALA A 45 -13.42 -7.82 7.97
CA ALA A 45 -13.48 -8.93 7.02
C ALA A 45 -12.13 -9.25 6.35
N LEU A 46 -11.11 -8.40 6.53
CA LEU A 46 -9.78 -8.66 5.98
C LEU A 46 -8.95 -9.51 6.93
N PRO A 47 -8.29 -10.56 6.42
CA PRO A 47 -7.39 -11.37 7.21
C PRO A 47 -6.10 -10.61 7.54
N LEU A 48 -5.43 -11.01 8.62
CA LEU A 48 -4.16 -10.39 9.08
C LEU A 48 -3.09 -10.48 7.99
N GLU A 49 -3.09 -11.58 7.24
CA GLU A 49 -2.20 -11.88 6.13
C GLU A 49 -2.24 -10.77 5.06
N SER A 50 -3.40 -10.16 4.80
CA SER A 50 -3.51 -9.05 3.85
C SER A 50 -2.68 -7.84 4.28
N VAL A 51 -2.63 -7.56 5.60
CA VAL A 51 -1.78 -6.48 6.15
C VAL A 51 -0.30 -6.89 6.11
N GLN A 52 0.00 -8.15 6.42
CA GLN A 52 1.37 -8.66 6.38
C GLN A 52 1.98 -8.59 4.97
N VAL A 53 1.21 -8.90 3.93
CA VAL A 53 1.66 -8.77 2.53
C VAL A 53 1.98 -7.31 2.20
N LEU A 54 1.13 -6.36 2.61
CA LEU A 54 1.40 -4.93 2.41
C LEU A 54 2.71 -4.49 3.09
N VAL A 55 2.89 -4.89 4.35
CA VAL A 55 4.12 -4.59 5.11
C VAL A 55 5.36 -5.21 4.46
N ALA A 56 5.26 -6.44 3.96
CA ALA A 56 6.36 -7.11 3.28
C ALA A 56 6.81 -6.36 2.01
N ILE A 57 5.85 -5.86 1.23
CA ILE A 57 6.14 -5.05 0.04
C ILE A 57 6.76 -3.70 0.41
N MET A 58 6.27 -3.03 1.47
CA MET A 58 6.87 -1.79 1.95
C MET A 58 8.33 -1.99 2.42
N LYS A 59 8.61 -3.09 3.14
CA LYS A 59 9.97 -3.44 3.55
C LYS A 59 10.86 -3.78 2.35
N LYS A 60 10.34 -4.50 1.36
CA LYS A 60 11.07 -4.82 0.13
C LYS A 60 11.48 -3.53 -0.60
N LEU A 61 10.56 -2.58 -0.75
CA LEU A 61 10.87 -1.28 -1.37
C LEU A 61 11.93 -0.51 -0.57
N ALA A 62 11.80 -0.43 0.75
CA ALA A 62 12.72 0.34 1.60
C ALA A 62 14.15 -0.22 1.67
N ASN A 63 14.31 -1.52 1.39
CA ASN A 63 15.60 -2.21 1.38
C ASN A 63 16.19 -2.41 -0.04
N SER A 64 15.56 -1.82 -1.06
CA SER A 64 16.03 -1.85 -2.46
C SER A 64 16.86 -0.61 -2.75
#